data_AF-A7HW54-F1
#
_entry.id   AF-A7HW54-F1
#
_cell.length_a   1.000
_cell.length_b   1.000
_cell.length_c   1.000
_cell.angle_alpha   90.00
_cell.angle_beta   90.00
_cell.angle_gamma   90.00
#
_symmetry.space_group_name_H-M   'P 1'
#
loop_
_entity.id
_entity.type
_entity.pdbx_description
1 polymer ?
#
loop_
_entity_poly.entity_id
_entity_poly.type
_entity_poly.pdbx_seq_one_letter_code
_entity_poly.pdbx_strand_id
1 'polypeptide(L)'
;MRMIPSALAIGFLLVVAACASPQEQAAREAAQRQSDEAECQKIGFTPGSEAFANCLLKLREIRAQEANTRELRRAQTPSPWWGGPYPGYYPYPYPYPYRRW
;
A
#
# COMPACT_ATOMS: atom_id res chain seq x y z
N MET A 1 -39.16 -8.42 -28.77
CA MET A 1 -38.44 -8.29 -27.48
C MET A 1 -37.29 -9.31 -27.46
N ARG A 2 -36.05 -8.89 -27.70
CA ARG A 2 -34.84 -9.72 -27.56
C ARG A 2 -33.78 -8.87 -26.86
N MET A 3 -33.85 -8.81 -25.52
CA MET A 3 -32.91 -8.06 -24.66
C MET A 3 -32.08 -9.02 -23.78
N ILE A 4 -31.54 -10.09 -24.36
CA ILE A 4 -30.81 -11.12 -23.60
C ILE A 4 -29.27 -11.12 -23.80
N PRO A 5 -28.63 -10.52 -24.84
CA PRO A 5 -27.17 -10.67 -25.01
C PRO A 5 -26.34 -9.77 -24.07
N SER A 6 -26.88 -8.66 -23.57
CA SER A 6 -26.09 -7.65 -22.85
C SER A 6 -25.75 -8.04 -21.41
N ALA A 7 -26.60 -8.82 -20.74
CA ALA A 7 -26.38 -9.22 -19.34
C ALA A 7 -25.26 -10.26 -19.19
N LEU A 8 -25.09 -11.14 -20.18
CA LEU A 8 -24.03 -12.16 -20.21
C LEU A 8 -22.63 -11.54 -20.41
N ALA A 9 -22.54 -10.47 -21.20
CA ALA A 9 -21.27 -9.78 -21.44
C ALA A 9 -20.72 -9.08 -20.18
N ILE A 10 -21.61 -8.48 -19.37
CA ILE A 10 -21.22 -7.79 -18.13
C ILE A 10 -20.77 -8.80 -17.07
N GLY A 11 -21.44 -9.95 -16.97
CA GLY A 11 -21.04 -11.04 -16.07
C GLY A 11 -19.64 -11.59 -16.38
N PHE A 12 -19.29 -11.73 -17.67
CA PHE A 12 -17.98 -12.25 -18.07
C PHE A 12 -16.83 -11.28 -17.73
N LEU A 13 -17.04 -9.97 -17.87
CA LEU A 13 -16.04 -8.96 -17.49
C LEU A 13 -15.75 -8.93 -15.98
N LEU A 14 -16.75 -9.18 -15.13
CA LEU A 14 -16.57 -9.24 -13.68
C LEU A 14 -15.75 -10.46 -13.24
N VAL A 15 -15.86 -11.59 -13.96
CA VAL A 15 -15.08 -12.81 -13.68
C VAL A 15 -13.60 -12.61 -14.03
N VAL A 16 -13.28 -11.85 -15.09
CA VAL A 16 -11.89 -11.55 -15.48
C VAL A 16 -11.22 -10.57 -14.51
N ALA A 17 -11.97 -9.63 -13.92
CA ALA A 17 -11.43 -8.70 -12.91
C ALA A 17 -11.05 -9.39 -11.59
N ALA A 18 -11.64 -10.55 -11.28
CA ALA A 18 -11.27 -11.36 -10.12
C ALA A 18 -9.95 -12.15 -10.34
N CYS A 19 -9.40 -12.15 -11.56
CA CYS A 19 -8.12 -12.76 -11.89
C CYS A 19 -6.94 -11.77 -11.80
N ALA A 20 -7.02 -10.73 -10.96
CA ALA A 20 -5.82 -10.12 -10.37
C ALA A 20 -5.16 -11.20 -9.52
N SER A 21 -4.35 -12.04 -10.18
CA SER A 21 -4.11 -13.40 -9.76
C SER A 21 -3.30 -13.43 -8.45
N PRO A 22 -3.56 -14.40 -7.54
CA PRO A 22 -2.72 -14.60 -6.36
C PRO A 22 -1.24 -14.79 -6.72
N GLN A 23 -0.98 -15.25 -7.94
CA GLN A 23 0.36 -15.41 -8.51
C GLN A 23 1.07 -14.07 -8.74
N GLU A 24 0.37 -13.03 -9.20
CA GLU A 24 0.96 -11.69 -9.34
C GLU A 24 1.26 -11.04 -7.98
N GLN A 25 0.40 -11.26 -6.98
CA GLN A 25 0.65 -10.77 -5.62
C GLN A 25 1.88 -11.44 -4.99
N ALA A 26 1.97 -12.77 -5.11
CA ALA A 26 3.13 -13.53 -4.65
C ALA A 26 4.43 -13.09 -5.35
N ALA A 27 4.39 -12.81 -6.66
CA ALA A 27 5.55 -12.30 -7.39
C ALA A 27 6.00 -10.92 -6.89
N ARG A 28 5.06 -10.02 -6.58
CA ARG A 28 5.37 -8.70 -6.01
C ARG A 28 5.96 -8.81 -4.62
N GLU A 29 5.41 -9.67 -3.76
CA GLU A 29 5.94 -9.91 -2.42
C GLU A 29 7.35 -10.51 -2.47
N ALA A 30 7.60 -11.46 -3.39
CA ALA A 30 8.92 -12.05 -3.58
C ALA A 30 9.95 -10.99 -4.04
N ALA A 31 9.59 -10.14 -5.00
CA ALA A 31 10.44 -9.05 -5.46
C ALA A 31 10.75 -8.04 -4.33
N GLN A 32 9.76 -7.72 -3.49
CA GLN A 32 9.97 -6.85 -2.32
C GLN A 32 10.93 -7.49 -1.32
N ARG A 33 10.74 -8.76 -0.98
CA ARG A 33 11.62 -9.48 -0.05
C ARG A 33 13.06 -9.48 -0.54
N GLN A 34 13.30 -9.72 -1.83
CA GLN A 34 14.64 -9.67 -2.41
C GLN A 34 15.28 -8.28 -2.29
N SER A 35 14.50 -7.22 -2.46
CA SER A 35 14.97 -5.85 -2.24
C SER A 35 15.36 -5.61 -0.78
N ASP A 36 14.53 -6.06 0.16
CA ASP A 36 14.79 -5.92 1.60
C ASP A 36 16.03 -6.70 2.04
N GLU A 37 16.19 -7.92 1.53
CA GLU A 37 17.36 -8.75 1.80
C GLU A 37 18.64 -8.10 1.28
N ALA A 38 18.59 -7.53 0.07
CA ALA A 38 19.71 -6.78 -0.49
C ALA A 38 20.04 -5.51 0.32
N GLU A 39 19.02 -4.82 0.84
CA GLU A 39 19.21 -3.65 1.70
C GLU A 39 19.85 -4.02 3.04
N CYS A 40 19.35 -5.07 3.70
CA CYS A 40 19.94 -5.57 4.94
C CYS A 40 21.37 -6.09 4.75
N GLN A 41 21.67 -6.72 3.60
CA GLN A 41 23.04 -7.12 3.25
C GLN A 41 23.95 -5.90 3.03
N LYS A 42 23.46 -4.84 2.38
CA LYS A 42 24.23 -3.58 2.20
C LYS A 42 24.55 -2.90 3.52
N ILE A 43 23.66 -2.98 4.51
CA ILE A 43 23.90 -2.46 5.86
C ILE A 43 24.99 -3.31 6.59
N GLY A 44 25.28 -4.51 6.09
CA GLY A 44 26.30 -5.42 6.62
C GLY A 44 25.75 -6.54 7.49
N PHE A 45 24.43 -6.75 7.50
CA PHE A 45 23.85 -7.88 8.21
C PHE A 45 24.04 -9.18 7.44
N THR A 46 24.43 -10.23 8.16
CA THR A 46 24.66 -11.56 7.59
C THR A 46 23.34 -12.33 7.45
N PRO A 47 23.05 -12.91 6.27
CA PRO A 47 21.85 -13.71 6.08
C PRO A 47 21.83 -14.89 7.06
N GLY A 48 20.68 -15.16 7.66
CA GLY A 48 20.51 -16.19 8.68
C GLY A 48 20.85 -15.76 10.11
N SER A 49 21.32 -14.52 10.33
CA SER A 49 21.48 -13.97 11.68
C SER A 49 20.17 -13.38 12.24
N GLU A 50 20.06 -13.32 13.56
CA GLU A 50 18.95 -12.65 14.23
C GLU A 50 18.91 -11.15 13.88
N ALA A 51 20.07 -10.52 13.70
CA ALA A 51 20.17 -9.13 13.29
C ALA A 51 19.60 -8.90 11.88
N PHE A 52 19.82 -9.84 10.95
CA PHE A 52 19.24 -9.81 9.61
C PHE A 52 17.72 -9.97 9.65
N ALA A 53 17.20 -10.90 10.45
CA ALA A 53 15.76 -11.06 10.65
C ALA A 53 15.12 -9.79 11.24
N ASN A 54 15.78 -9.16 12.21
CA ASN A 54 15.34 -7.89 12.79
C ASN A 54 15.36 -6.74 11.77
N CYS A 55 16.38 -6.68 10.90
CA CYS A 55 16.43 -5.69 9.84
C CYS A 55 15.23 -5.82 8.88
N LEU A 56 14.94 -7.04 8.42
CA LEU A 56 13.78 -7.31 7.57
C LEU A 56 12.45 -6.95 8.24
N LEU A 57 12.31 -7.28 9.54
CA LEU A 57 11.12 -6.92 10.32
C LEU A 57 10.94 -5.40 10.44
N LYS A 58 12.02 -4.67 10.73
CA LYS A 58 12.00 -3.20 10.79
C LYS A 58 11.62 -2.57 9.45
N LEU A 59 12.19 -3.03 8.34
CA LEU A 59 11.84 -2.52 7.01
C LEU A 59 10.36 -2.73 6.68
N ARG A 60 9.80 -3.88 7.09
CA ARG A 60 8.36 -4.15 6.93
C ARG A 60 7.51 -3.22 7.79
N GLU A 61 7.91 -2.98 9.03
CA GLU A 61 7.20 -2.07 9.94
C GLU A 61 7.21 -0.63 9.41
N ILE A 62 8.36 -0.14 8.94
CA ILE A 62 8.48 1.20 8.33
C ILE A 62 7.51 1.34 7.16
N ARG A 63 7.44 0.36 6.26
CA ARG A 63 6.49 0.40 5.14
C ARG A 63 5.03 0.40 5.60
N ALA A 64 4.70 -0.37 6.63
CA ALA A 64 3.34 -0.39 7.19
C ALA A 64 2.97 0.99 7.78
N GLN A 65 3.91 1.62 8.48
CA GLN A 65 3.73 2.97 9.02
C GLN A 65 3.61 4.03 7.92
N GLU A 66 4.44 3.95 6.88
CA GLU A 66 4.38 4.85 5.72
C GLU A 66 3.07 4.71 4.95
N ALA A 67 2.60 3.48 4.74
CA ALA A 67 1.31 3.21 4.13
C ALA A 67 0.19 3.83 4.95
N ASN A 68 0.17 3.63 6.27
CA ASN A 68 -0.83 4.24 7.16
C ASN A 68 -0.77 5.78 7.09
N THR A 69 0.43 6.36 7.16
CA THR A 69 0.63 7.81 7.07
C THR A 69 0.16 8.37 5.73
N ARG A 70 0.38 7.63 4.64
CA ARG A 70 -0.08 7.99 3.29
C ARG A 70 -1.59 7.95 3.19
N GLU A 71 -2.24 6.93 3.74
CA GLU A 71 -3.70 6.83 3.77
C GLU A 71 -4.32 7.97 4.60
N LEU A 72 -3.73 8.28 5.76
CA LEU A 72 -4.15 9.43 6.57
C LEU A 72 -3.99 10.75 5.78
N ARG A 73 -2.85 10.97 5.12
CA ARG A 73 -2.63 12.15 4.28
C ARG A 73 -3.65 12.22 3.15
N ARG A 74 -3.95 11.10 2.50
CA ARG A 74 -4.95 11.02 1.42
C ARG A 74 -6.34 11.37 1.93
N ALA A 75 -6.71 10.86 3.11
CA ALA A 75 -7.98 11.18 3.76
C ALA A 75 -8.08 12.67 4.17
N GLN A 76 -6.95 13.27 4.56
CA GLN A 76 -6.85 14.70 4.90
C GLN A 76 -6.73 15.62 3.69
N THR A 77 -6.39 15.09 2.50
CA THR A 77 -6.22 15.89 1.29
C THR A 77 -7.61 16.36 0.83
N PRO A 78 -7.88 17.68 0.83
CA PRO A 78 -9.18 18.20 0.40
C PRO A 78 -9.46 17.81 -1.05
N SER A 79 -10.73 17.51 -1.38
CA SER A 79 -11.09 17.20 -2.76
C SER A 79 -10.89 18.41 -3.66
N PRO A 80 -10.23 18.25 -4.83
CA PRO A 80 -10.07 19.34 -5.80
C PRO A 80 -11.39 19.95 -6.31
N TRP A 81 -12.51 19.23 -6.16
CA TRP A 81 -13.82 19.61 -6.70
C TRP A 81 -14.74 20.29 -5.69
N TRP A 82 -14.49 20.12 -4.38
CA TRP A 82 -15.32 20.68 -3.30
C TRP A 82 -14.51 21.49 -2.27
N GLY A 83 -13.19 21.66 -2.50
CA GLY A 83 -12.29 22.51 -1.73
C GLY A 83 -11.77 23.62 -2.61
N GLY A 84 -12.49 24.75 -2.66
CA GLY A 84 -12.12 25.92 -3.45
C GLY A 84 -10.78 26.56 -3.01
N PRO A 85 -10.26 27.50 -3.81
CA PRO A 85 -8.91 28.05 -3.69
C PRO A 85 -8.80 29.12 -2.58
N TYR A 86 -9.24 28.83 -1.36
CA TYR A 86 -9.11 29.76 -0.24
C TYR A 86 -7.73 29.64 0.40
N PRO A 87 -6.84 30.64 0.25
CA PRO A 87 -5.55 30.65 0.91
C PRO A 87 -5.78 30.92 2.40
N GLY A 88 -5.68 29.88 3.23
CA GLY A 88 -5.71 30.06 4.69
C GLY A 88 -6.38 28.95 5.50
N TYR A 89 -7.15 28.05 4.86
CA TYR A 89 -7.74 26.91 5.58
C TYR A 89 -6.83 25.70 5.47
N TYR A 90 -5.74 25.69 6.25
CA TYR A 90 -5.09 24.44 6.58
C TYR A 90 -6.03 23.67 7.52
N PRO A 91 -6.57 22.49 7.15
CA PRO A 91 -7.15 21.62 8.15
C PRO A 91 -6.05 21.36 9.18
N TYR A 92 -6.29 21.76 10.43
CA TYR A 92 -5.33 21.60 11.52
C TYR A 92 -4.87 20.13 11.52
N PRO A 93 -3.56 19.86 11.37
CA PRO A 93 -3.06 18.50 11.51
C PRO A 93 -3.35 18.09 12.95
N TYR A 94 -4.31 17.18 13.15
CA TYR A 94 -4.47 16.53 14.44
C TYR A 94 -3.15 15.80 14.72
N PRO A 95 -2.43 16.14 15.80
CA PRO A 95 -1.21 15.44 16.14
C PRO A 95 -1.62 14.04 16.58
N TYR A 96 -1.43 13.04 15.71
CA TYR A 96 -1.61 11.66 16.10
C TYR A 96 -0.38 11.21 16.89
N PRO A 97 -0.52 10.85 18.18
CA PRO A 97 0.59 10.40 18.99
C PRO A 97 0.72 8.89 18.78
N TYR A 98 1.44 8.46 17.76
CA TYR A 98 1.87 7.06 17.67
C TYR A 98 3.35 6.96 18.02
N ARG A 99 3.64 7.21 19.31
CA ARG A 99 4.89 6.77 19.95
C ARG A 99 4.57 6.16 21.31
N ARG A 100 4.79 4.85 21.39
CA ARG A 100 5.43 4.09 22.49
C ARG A 100 5.02 2.64 22.29
N TRP A 101 5.96 1.75 21.99
CA TRP A 101 6.72 1.00 22.99
C TRP A 101 8.15 0.80 22.46
#